data_AF-A0A848MC32-F1
#
_entry.id   AF-A0A848MC32-F1
#
_cell.length_a   1.000
_cell.length_b   1.000
_cell.length_c   1.000
_cell.angle_alpha   90.00
_cell.angle_beta   90.00
_cell.angle_gamma   90.00
#
_symmetry.space_group_name_H-M   'P 1'
#
loop_
_entity.id
_entity.type
_entity.pdbx_description
1 polymer ?
#
loop_
_entity_poly.entity_id
_entity_poly.type
_entity_poly.pdbx_seq_one_letter_code
_entity_poly.pdbx_strand_id
1 'polypeptide(L)'
;MAHGFKPDEKVVFVGDSRVKKGTGFITPPDYTAYPGKSEAFIPNFLLKEWMVGVVVLVGFLVLTISEPAPLGYPADPGASVIPMPDWYFLFLYEYLKLPYASGDYVVLGTLGVSGVAFGALLLAPFLDTGKERRFYKRPIASTLMFLSLAAVVYLTNSAWTHYAHELEKSGMKPEHIQREEEAHEKHLQGLPTSNAKQPEENEIAIVDQQNPAMEIYKKSSCINCHAADMKGQGNAPTLRGVGDKLEKDEIADIIANGRGQMPPQKDAVSAEEIDQLAGWLASQKAAE
;
A
#
# COMPACT_ATOMS: atom_id res chain seq x y z
N MET A 1 46.08 46.64 31.06
CA MET A 1 45.15 47.79 31.09
C MET A 1 43.81 47.29 30.60
N ALA A 2 42.84 47.15 31.51
CA ALA A 2 41.49 46.70 31.18
C ALA A 2 40.78 47.83 30.41
N HIS A 3 40.50 47.61 29.13
CA HIS A 3 39.68 48.54 28.35
C HIS A 3 38.26 48.50 28.91
N GLY A 4 37.85 49.59 29.56
CA GLY A 4 36.49 49.76 30.05
C GLY A 4 35.47 49.66 28.92
N PHE A 5 34.33 49.04 29.23
CA PHE A 5 33.21 48.84 28.32
C PHE A 5 32.78 50.18 27.68
N LYS A 6 32.90 50.29 26.36
CA LYS A 6 32.39 51.41 25.58
C LYS A 6 31.06 51.02 24.94
N PRO A 7 29.95 51.69 25.27
CA PRO A 7 28.63 51.33 24.75
C PRO A 7 28.48 51.51 23.22
N ASP A 8 29.42 52.21 22.59
CA ASP A 8 29.35 52.58 21.16
C ASP A 8 30.18 51.65 20.24
N GLU A 9 30.75 50.58 20.80
CA GLU A 9 31.63 49.66 20.07
C GLU A 9 30.83 48.68 19.19
N LYS A 10 30.96 48.81 17.87
CA LYS A 10 30.21 48.03 16.87
C LYS A 10 30.44 46.51 16.91
N VAL A 11 31.52 46.04 17.56
CA VAL A 11 31.85 44.60 17.64
C VAL A 11 32.39 44.30 19.03
N VAL A 12 31.64 43.55 19.82
CA VAL A 12 32.05 43.10 21.15
C VAL A 12 32.65 41.70 21.03
N PHE A 13 33.85 41.51 21.58
CA PHE A 13 34.54 40.22 21.60
C PHE A 13 34.31 39.47 22.93
N VAL A 14 34.46 38.15 22.92
CA VAL A 14 34.33 37.33 24.14
C VAL A 14 35.62 37.45 24.95
N GLY A 15 35.62 38.31 25.97
CA GLY A 15 36.81 38.59 26.79
C GLY A 15 37.96 39.12 25.93
N ASP A 16 39.15 38.55 26.11
CA ASP A 16 40.37 38.89 25.31
C ASP A 16 40.51 38.06 24.02
N SER A 17 39.52 37.23 23.66
CA SER A 17 39.58 36.42 22.44
C SER A 17 39.25 37.24 21.18
N ARG A 18 39.72 36.80 20.00
CA ARG A 18 39.29 37.37 18.70
C ARG A 18 37.93 36.86 18.22
N VAL A 19 37.21 36.13 19.06
CA VAL A 19 35.89 35.57 18.71
C VAL A 19 34.82 36.61 19.00
N LYS A 20 34.06 37.00 17.97
CA LYS A 20 32.92 37.91 18.13
C LYS A 20 31.92 37.29 19.10
N LYS A 21 31.50 38.04 20.12
CA LYS A 21 30.46 37.62 21.04
C LYS A 21 29.18 37.46 20.23
N GLY A 22 28.70 36.22 20.10
CA GLY A 22 27.42 35.92 19.45
C GLY A 22 26.28 36.65 20.16
N THR A 23 25.15 36.82 19.48
CA THR A 23 23.95 37.54 19.97
C THR A 23 23.22 36.84 21.13
N GLY A 24 23.89 35.94 21.85
CA GLY A 24 23.30 35.09 22.88
C GLY A 24 22.36 34.04 22.30
N PHE A 25 21.70 33.31 23.20
CA PHE A 25 20.59 32.44 22.84
C PHE A 25 19.41 33.32 22.42
N ILE A 26 18.99 33.23 21.16
CA ILE A 26 17.78 33.89 20.68
C ILE A 26 16.61 33.10 21.28
N THR A 27 16.09 33.56 22.42
CA THR A 27 14.85 33.03 22.97
C THR A 27 13.75 33.23 21.91
N PRO A 28 12.97 32.19 21.58
CA PRO A 28 11.80 32.35 20.74
C PRO A 28 10.96 33.53 21.29
N PRO A 29 10.57 34.49 20.46
CA PRO A 29 9.70 35.56 20.91
C PRO A 29 8.43 34.97 21.54
N ASP A 30 8.05 35.50 22.70
CA ASP A 30 6.83 35.10 23.41
C ASP A 30 5.59 35.33 22.54
N TYR A 31 4.48 34.63 22.78
CA TYR A 31 3.25 34.75 21.99
C TYR A 31 2.72 36.19 21.95
N THR A 32 2.98 36.95 23.02
CA THR A 32 2.68 38.39 23.12
C THR A 32 3.43 39.27 22.12
N ALA A 33 4.54 38.78 21.53
CA ALA A 33 5.33 39.49 20.53
C ALA A 33 4.68 39.51 19.13
N TYR A 34 3.61 38.74 18.91
CA TYR A 34 2.86 38.70 17.65
C TYR A 34 1.38 39.08 17.85
N PRO A 35 1.08 40.29 18.38
CA PRO A 35 -0.29 40.70 18.65
C PRO A 35 -1.13 40.67 17.37
N GLY A 36 -2.26 39.96 17.41
CA GLY A 36 -3.18 39.80 16.28
C GLY A 36 -2.74 38.79 15.20
N LYS A 37 -1.62 38.09 15.37
CA LYS A 37 -1.16 37.03 14.44
C LYS A 37 -1.01 35.65 15.07
N SER A 38 -0.98 35.57 16.41
CA SER A 38 -0.95 34.30 17.14
C SER A 38 -2.34 33.95 17.64
N GLU A 39 -2.79 32.74 17.33
CA GLU A 39 -3.99 32.13 17.92
C GLU A 39 -3.59 31.05 18.93
N ALA A 40 -4.40 30.85 19.97
CA ALA A 40 -4.17 29.77 20.93
C ALA A 40 -4.34 28.41 20.22
N PHE A 41 -3.38 27.51 20.43
CA PHE A 41 -3.42 26.17 19.82
C PHE A 41 -4.70 25.42 20.21
N ILE A 42 -5.02 25.41 21.50
CA ILE A 42 -6.30 24.92 22.02
C ILE A 42 -7.09 26.11 22.58
N PRO A 43 -8.38 26.28 22.24
CA PRO A 43 -9.17 25.43 21.35
C PRO A 43 -9.15 25.87 19.87
N ASN A 44 -8.72 27.10 19.59
CA ASN A 44 -9.03 27.78 18.33
C ASN A 44 -8.37 27.16 17.10
N PHE A 45 -7.04 27.03 17.09
CA PHE A 45 -6.32 26.43 15.95
C PHE A 45 -6.74 24.97 15.74
N LEU A 46 -6.76 24.19 16.82
CA LEU A 46 -7.11 22.78 16.76
C LEU A 46 -8.51 22.55 16.16
N LEU A 47 -9.51 23.32 16.60
CA LEU A 47 -10.87 23.23 16.05
C LEU A 47 -10.92 23.61 14.58
N LYS A 48 -10.21 24.67 14.17
CA LYS A 48 -10.15 25.10 12.78
C LYS A 48 -9.50 24.05 11.87
N GLU A 49 -8.37 23.48 12.27
CA GLU A 49 -7.71 22.41 11.52
C GLU A 49 -8.56 21.14 11.48
N TRP A 50 -9.27 20.80 12.57
CA TRP A 50 -10.23 19.70 12.58
C TRP A 50 -11.39 19.94 11.62
N MET A 51 -11.95 21.15 11.57
CA MET A 51 -13.00 21.48 10.61
C MET A 51 -12.51 21.34 9.17
N VAL A 52 -11.29 21.81 8.86
CA VAL A 52 -10.68 21.62 7.54
C VAL A 52 -10.47 20.13 7.25
N GLY A 53 -9.96 19.37 8.22
CA GLY A 53 -9.79 17.92 8.11
C GLY A 53 -11.11 17.18 7.85
N VAL A 54 -12.19 17.56 8.53
CA VAL A 54 -13.53 17.00 8.30
C VAL A 54 -14.03 17.35 6.90
N VAL A 55 -13.85 18.59 6.43
CA VAL A 55 -14.24 18.98 5.07
C VAL A 55 -13.48 18.16 4.02
N VAL A 56 -12.16 18.01 4.18
CA VAL A 56 -11.34 17.18 3.28
C VAL A 56 -11.76 15.71 3.34
N LEU A 57 -12.01 15.17 4.54
CA LEU A 57 -12.46 13.78 4.72
C LEU A 57 -13.83 13.55 4.06
N VAL A 58 -14.79 14.44 4.28
CA VAL A 58 -16.12 14.35 3.66
C VAL A 58 -15.99 14.45 2.14
N GLY A 59 -15.19 15.38 1.62
CA GLY A 59 -14.94 15.49 0.18
C GLY A 59 -14.32 14.23 -0.40
N PHE A 60 -13.36 13.63 0.30
CA PHE A 60 -12.76 12.35 -0.08
C PHE A 60 -13.77 11.20 -0.03
N LEU A 61 -14.59 11.11 1.03
CA LEU A 61 -15.63 10.09 1.14
C LEU A 61 -16.66 10.22 0.02
N VAL A 62 -17.11 11.44 -0.29
CA VAL A 62 -18.00 11.71 -1.43
C VAL A 62 -17.34 11.23 -2.72
N LEU A 63 -16.07 11.56 -2.96
CA LEU A 63 -15.34 11.07 -4.12
C LEU A 63 -15.32 9.54 -4.19
N THR A 64 -15.02 8.84 -3.09
CA THR A 64 -14.97 7.36 -3.07
C THR A 64 -16.33 6.69 -3.20
N ILE A 65 -17.42 7.40 -2.89
CA ILE A 65 -18.80 6.92 -3.07
C ILE A 65 -19.28 7.19 -4.50
N SER A 66 -18.92 8.35 -5.06
CA SER A 66 -19.31 8.75 -6.42
C SER A 66 -18.51 8.02 -7.49
N GLU A 67 -17.21 7.83 -7.27
CA GLU A 67 -16.29 7.20 -8.21
C GLU A 67 -15.68 5.95 -7.53
N PRO A 68 -16.04 4.73 -7.96
CA PRO A 68 -15.48 3.52 -7.39
C PRO A 68 -13.97 3.46 -7.64
N ALA A 69 -13.22 2.93 -6.67
CA ALA A 69 -11.78 2.74 -6.84
C ALA A 69 -11.51 1.82 -8.06
N PRO A 70 -10.63 2.20 -9.00
CA PRO A 70 -10.37 1.45 -10.23
C PRO A 70 -9.49 0.20 -9.98
N LEU A 71 -9.83 -0.64 -9.01
CA LEU A 71 -9.07 -1.83 -8.61
C LEU A 71 -9.14 -2.95 -9.65
N GLY A 72 -8.00 -3.27 -10.25
CA GLY A 72 -7.76 -4.41 -11.17
C GLY A 72 -8.55 -5.71 -10.89
N TYR A 73 -8.81 -6.50 -11.93
CA TYR A 73 -9.11 -7.92 -11.79
C TYR A 73 -7.93 -8.61 -11.09
N PRO A 74 -8.17 -9.77 -10.45
CA PRO A 74 -7.08 -10.61 -9.98
C PRO A 74 -6.05 -10.86 -11.09
N ALA A 75 -4.77 -10.82 -10.75
CA ALA A 75 -3.68 -10.94 -11.71
C ALA A 75 -3.77 -12.27 -12.48
N ASP A 76 -3.88 -12.17 -13.81
CA ASP A 76 -3.86 -13.30 -14.74
C ASP A 76 -2.59 -13.24 -15.59
N PRO A 77 -1.69 -14.24 -15.51
CA PRO A 77 -0.46 -14.27 -16.32
C PRO A 77 -0.73 -14.49 -17.83
N GLY A 78 -1.93 -14.91 -18.24
CA GLY A 78 -2.31 -15.10 -19.64
C GLY A 78 -2.93 -13.88 -20.31
N ALA A 79 -3.29 -12.84 -19.54
CA ALA A 79 -3.97 -11.66 -20.07
C ALA A 79 -2.99 -10.72 -20.78
N SER A 80 -3.37 -10.27 -21.99
CA SER A 80 -2.65 -9.24 -22.73
C SER A 80 -3.17 -7.86 -22.33
N VAL A 81 -2.39 -7.12 -21.55
CA VAL A 81 -2.69 -5.74 -21.13
C VAL A 81 -1.63 -4.79 -21.65
N ILE A 82 -2.01 -3.53 -21.93
CA ILE A 82 -1.04 -2.46 -22.18
C ILE A 82 -0.47 -2.05 -20.81
N PRO A 83 0.82 -2.29 -20.53
CA PRO A 83 1.38 -2.05 -19.20
C PRO A 83 1.59 -0.54 -18.99
N MET A 84 0.73 0.06 -18.17
CA MET A 84 0.80 1.45 -17.74
C MET A 84 0.72 1.53 -16.20
N PRO A 85 1.58 2.32 -15.53
CA PRO A 85 1.46 2.54 -14.10
C PRO A 85 0.39 3.58 -13.76
N ASP A 86 0.08 3.73 -12.47
CA ASP A 86 -0.87 4.72 -11.99
C ASP A 86 -0.48 6.17 -12.35
N TRP A 87 -1.48 7.06 -12.32
CA TRP A 87 -1.39 8.45 -12.75
C TRP A 87 -0.22 9.23 -12.11
N TYR A 88 0.13 8.95 -10.86
CA TYR A 88 1.20 9.61 -10.13
C TYR A 88 2.62 9.18 -10.58
N PHE A 89 2.72 8.15 -11.41
CA PHE A 89 3.98 7.68 -12.01
C PHE A 89 4.08 7.94 -13.52
N LEU A 90 3.03 8.46 -14.17
CA LEU A 90 3.00 8.66 -15.62
C LEU A 90 4.15 9.54 -16.12
N PHE A 91 4.50 10.60 -15.40
CA PHE A 91 5.62 11.47 -15.80
C PHE A 91 6.97 10.73 -15.77
N LEU A 92 7.19 9.81 -14.82
CA LEU A 92 8.40 8.99 -14.76
C LEU A 92 8.39 7.92 -15.84
N TYR A 93 7.23 7.32 -16.10
CA TYR A 93 7.05 6.34 -17.17
C TYR A 93 7.41 6.94 -18.52
N GLU A 94 6.88 8.12 -18.85
CA GLU A 94 7.22 8.83 -20.09
C GLU A 94 8.68 9.27 -20.13
N TYR A 95 9.20 9.77 -19.01
CA TYR A 95 10.60 10.11 -18.90
C TYR A 95 11.51 8.91 -19.24
N LEU A 96 11.19 7.73 -18.74
CA LEU A 96 11.91 6.48 -19.02
C LEU A 96 11.69 5.93 -20.43
N LYS A 97 10.80 6.50 -21.24
CA LYS A 97 10.71 6.18 -22.68
C LYS A 97 11.71 6.98 -23.51
N LEU A 98 12.22 8.09 -22.99
CA LEU A 98 13.15 8.96 -23.71
C LEU A 98 14.46 8.20 -23.99
N PRO A 99 15.07 8.34 -25.18
CA PRO A 99 16.21 7.53 -25.61
C PRO A 99 17.46 7.71 -24.74
N TYR A 100 17.55 8.82 -24.00
CA TYR A 100 18.64 9.15 -23.09
C TYR A 100 18.40 8.71 -21.64
N ALA A 101 17.22 8.17 -21.34
CA ALA A 101 16.83 7.68 -20.02
C ALA A 101 16.45 6.18 -20.03
N SER A 102 16.44 5.56 -21.21
CA SER A 102 15.98 4.20 -21.47
C SER A 102 17.09 3.30 -22.04
N GLY A 103 16.80 2.01 -22.23
CA GLY A 103 17.77 1.01 -22.70
C GLY A 103 19.00 0.87 -21.78
N ASP A 104 20.19 1.04 -22.35
CA ASP A 104 21.46 0.93 -21.62
C ASP A 104 21.61 2.00 -20.53
N TYR A 105 20.86 3.10 -20.63
CA TYR A 105 20.89 4.21 -19.68
C TYR A 105 19.77 4.15 -18.62
N VAL A 106 18.99 3.06 -18.53
CA VAL A 106 17.87 2.95 -17.55
C VAL A 106 18.33 3.23 -16.11
N VAL A 107 19.51 2.75 -15.73
CA VAL A 107 20.06 3.02 -14.39
C VAL A 107 20.32 4.51 -14.19
N LEU A 108 20.86 5.19 -15.20
CA LEU A 108 21.08 6.64 -15.18
C LEU A 108 19.75 7.40 -15.18
N GLY A 109 18.75 6.96 -15.94
CA GLY A 109 17.43 7.59 -15.96
C GLY A 109 16.73 7.48 -14.60
N THR A 110 16.65 6.26 -14.05
CA THR A 110 15.94 5.98 -12.80
C THR A 110 16.65 6.58 -11.57
N LEU A 111 17.94 6.31 -11.39
CA LEU A 111 18.71 6.81 -10.23
C LEU A 111 19.19 8.25 -10.43
N GLY A 112 19.40 8.70 -11.67
CA GLY A 112 19.86 10.05 -11.95
C GLY A 112 18.77 11.08 -11.68
N VAL A 113 17.54 10.91 -12.17
CA VAL A 113 16.46 11.89 -11.90
C VAL A 113 16.08 11.92 -10.44
N SER A 114 15.92 10.75 -9.81
CA SER A 114 15.62 10.69 -8.38
C SER A 114 16.79 11.27 -7.57
N GLY A 115 18.03 10.89 -7.87
CA GLY A 115 19.23 11.41 -7.22
C GLY A 115 19.39 12.93 -7.36
N VAL A 116 19.13 13.48 -8.55
CA VAL A 116 19.14 14.94 -8.78
C VAL A 116 18.00 15.63 -8.02
N ALA A 117 16.79 15.08 -8.01
CA ALA A 117 15.67 15.66 -7.28
C ALA A 117 15.90 15.68 -5.77
N PHE A 118 16.28 14.54 -5.18
CA PHE A 118 16.63 14.43 -3.76
C PHE A 118 17.87 15.27 -3.41
N GLY A 119 18.90 15.22 -4.26
CA GLY A 119 20.11 16.03 -4.11
C GLY A 119 19.82 17.53 -4.16
N ALA A 120 18.97 17.98 -5.07
CA ALA A 120 18.54 19.37 -5.16
C ALA A 120 17.78 19.83 -3.92
N LEU A 121 16.89 18.99 -3.36
CA LEU A 121 16.19 19.28 -2.11
C LEU A 121 17.15 19.31 -0.91
N LEU A 122 18.10 18.37 -0.84
CA LEU A 122 19.12 18.31 0.21
C LEU A 122 20.06 19.52 0.17
N LEU A 123 20.42 19.96 -1.04
CA LEU A 123 21.28 21.12 -1.26
C LEU A 123 20.52 22.46 -1.25
N ALA A 124 19.19 22.44 -1.28
CA ALA A 124 18.36 23.65 -1.31
C ALA A 124 18.69 24.67 -0.20
N PRO A 125 18.95 24.28 1.07
CA PRO A 125 19.32 25.22 2.12
C PRO A 125 20.65 25.96 1.86
N PHE A 126 21.56 25.34 1.10
CA PHE A 126 22.89 25.88 0.78
C PHE A 126 22.91 26.66 -0.54
N LEU A 127 22.08 26.25 -1.50
CA LEU A 127 21.95 26.91 -2.81
C LEU A 127 21.07 28.16 -2.75
N ASP A 128 20.07 28.19 -1.86
CA ASP A 128 19.13 29.30 -1.73
C ASP A 128 19.41 30.17 -0.50
N THR A 129 20.56 30.85 -0.53
CA THR A 129 21.04 31.75 0.54
C THR A 129 20.36 33.13 0.53
N GLY A 130 19.23 33.28 -0.16
CA GLY A 130 18.51 34.55 -0.24
C GLY A 130 18.01 35.02 1.12
N LYS A 131 18.19 36.31 1.43
CA LYS A 131 17.76 36.94 2.71
C LYS A 131 16.26 36.81 2.96
N GLU A 132 15.48 36.79 1.89
CA GLU A 132 14.02 36.71 1.89
C GLU A 132 13.59 35.25 1.70
N ARG A 133 12.55 34.79 2.38
CA ARG A 133 12.04 33.40 2.29
C ARG A 133 10.78 33.21 1.44
N ARG A 134 10.22 34.31 0.93
CA ARG A 134 8.97 34.28 0.16
C ARG A 134 9.25 33.89 -1.29
N PHE A 135 8.46 32.96 -1.85
CA PHE A 135 8.71 32.41 -3.19
C PHE A 135 8.83 33.50 -4.26
N TYR A 136 7.91 34.46 -4.31
CA TYR A 136 7.92 35.56 -5.30
C TYR A 136 9.13 36.51 -5.21
N LYS A 137 9.90 36.49 -4.11
CA LYS A 137 11.17 37.24 -4.00
C LYS A 137 12.40 36.39 -4.37
N ARG A 138 12.19 35.11 -4.74
CA ARG A 138 13.21 34.14 -5.13
C ARG A 138 12.97 33.70 -6.58
N PRO A 139 13.34 34.53 -7.58
CA PRO A 139 13.00 34.26 -8.97
C PRO A 139 13.63 32.96 -9.49
N ILE A 140 14.87 32.63 -9.12
CA ILE A 140 15.56 31.42 -9.59
C ILE A 140 14.91 30.15 -9.00
N ALA A 141 14.80 30.06 -7.67
CA ALA A 141 14.19 28.89 -7.03
C ALA A 141 12.72 28.70 -7.46
N SER A 142 11.95 29.78 -7.54
CA SER A 142 10.55 29.70 -7.98
C SER A 142 10.42 29.32 -9.45
N THR A 143 11.26 29.84 -10.34
CA THR A 143 11.22 29.45 -11.76
C THR A 143 11.58 27.98 -11.93
N LEU A 144 12.59 27.46 -11.23
CA LEU A 144 12.91 26.03 -11.23
C LEU A 144 11.76 25.17 -10.71
N MET A 145 11.10 25.59 -9.62
CA MET A 145 9.90 24.91 -9.09
C MET A 145 8.78 24.88 -10.13
N PHE A 146 8.43 26.01 -10.75
CA PHE A 146 7.37 26.05 -11.76
C PHE A 146 7.73 25.27 -13.03
N LEU A 147 9.00 25.30 -13.45
CA LEU A 147 9.48 24.48 -14.57
C LEU A 147 9.39 22.99 -14.25
N SER A 148 9.73 22.57 -13.02
CA SER A 148 9.56 21.16 -12.60
C SER A 148 8.09 20.73 -12.60
N LEU A 149 7.17 21.58 -12.12
CA LEU A 149 5.75 21.30 -12.14
C LEU A 149 5.21 21.23 -13.58
N ALA A 150 5.60 22.18 -14.43
CA ALA A 150 5.23 22.18 -15.84
C ALA A 150 5.78 20.94 -16.57
N ALA A 151 7.00 20.51 -16.28
CA ALA A 151 7.58 19.28 -16.83
C ALA A 151 6.80 18.03 -16.40
N VAL A 152 6.43 17.91 -15.11
CA VAL A 152 5.60 16.80 -14.61
C VAL A 152 4.25 16.77 -15.33
N VAL A 153 3.56 17.91 -15.43
CA VAL A 153 2.27 18.01 -16.13
C VAL A 153 2.41 17.65 -17.61
N TYR A 154 3.44 18.16 -18.28
CA TYR A 154 3.69 17.88 -19.69
C TYR A 154 3.96 16.40 -19.94
N LEU A 155 4.85 15.78 -19.17
CA LEU A 155 5.21 14.37 -19.32
C LEU A 155 4.03 13.46 -18.98
N THR A 156 3.25 13.76 -17.94
CA THR A 156 2.02 13.04 -17.62
C THR A 156 1.02 13.09 -18.76
N ASN A 157 0.81 14.28 -19.36
CA ASN A 157 -0.07 14.42 -20.51
C ASN A 157 0.45 13.66 -21.73
N SER A 158 1.76 13.72 -22.01
CA SER A 158 2.40 12.96 -23.09
C SER A 158 2.18 11.45 -22.91
N ALA A 159 2.43 10.93 -21.71
CA ALA A 159 2.19 9.53 -21.36
C ALA A 159 0.75 9.10 -21.67
N TRP A 160 -0.22 9.92 -21.27
CA TRP A 160 -1.63 9.67 -21.49
C TRP A 160 -1.99 9.68 -22.98
N THR A 161 -1.49 10.65 -23.74
CA THR A 161 -1.73 10.73 -25.19
C THR A 161 -1.14 9.53 -25.94
N HIS A 162 0.05 9.07 -25.55
CA HIS A 162 0.65 7.86 -26.12
C HIS A 162 -0.19 6.61 -25.83
N TYR A 163 -0.66 6.47 -24.59
CA TYR A 163 -1.54 5.37 -24.21
C TYR A 163 -2.87 5.38 -24.94
N ALA A 164 -3.53 6.53 -25.03
CA ALA A 164 -4.78 6.67 -25.78
C ALA A 164 -4.59 6.22 -27.25
N HIS A 165 -3.47 6.57 -27.86
CA HIS A 165 -3.17 6.16 -29.22
C HIS A 165 -2.83 4.67 -29.36
N GLU A 166 -2.13 4.07 -28.39
CA GLU A 166 -1.90 2.61 -28.34
C GLU A 166 -3.21 1.84 -28.14
N LEU A 167 -4.11 2.38 -27.33
CA LEU A 167 -5.45 1.83 -27.10
C LEU A 167 -6.29 1.82 -28.38
N GLU A 168 -6.31 2.93 -29.12
CA GLU A 168 -6.98 3.03 -30.43
C GLU A 168 -6.42 2.03 -31.44
N LYS A 169 -5.09 1.84 -31.49
CA LYS A 169 -4.44 0.90 -32.41
C LYS A 169 -4.70 -0.56 -32.07
N SER A 170 -4.70 -0.88 -30.78
CA SER A 170 -4.92 -2.25 -30.31
C SER A 170 -6.39 -2.67 -30.38
N GLY A 171 -7.32 -1.71 -30.42
CA GLY A 171 -8.76 -1.99 -30.34
C GLY A 171 -9.16 -2.65 -29.01
N MET A 172 -8.25 -2.68 -28.02
CA MET A 172 -8.52 -3.23 -26.70
C MET A 172 -9.30 -2.22 -25.88
N LYS A 173 -10.30 -2.69 -25.15
CA LYS A 173 -11.02 -1.87 -24.19
C LYS A 173 -10.24 -1.82 -22.87
N PRO A 174 -10.06 -0.67 -22.22
CA PRO A 174 -9.41 -0.61 -20.92
C PRO A 174 -10.18 -1.42 -19.88
N GLU A 175 -9.43 -2.07 -19.01
CA GLU A 175 -9.95 -2.96 -17.98
C GLU A 175 -10.95 -2.28 -17.02
N HIS A 176 -10.69 -1.02 -16.65
CA HIS A 176 -11.59 -0.26 -15.78
C HIS A 176 -12.97 -0.03 -16.42
N ILE A 177 -13.02 0.22 -17.74
CA ILE A 177 -14.29 0.40 -18.45
C ILE A 177 -15.03 -0.93 -18.58
N GLN A 178 -14.30 -2.02 -18.89
CA GLN A 178 -14.90 -3.37 -18.93
C GLN A 178 -15.55 -3.70 -17.57
N ARG A 179 -14.85 -3.40 -16.48
CA ARG A 179 -15.36 -3.62 -15.14
C ARG A 179 -16.57 -2.77 -14.80
N GLU A 180 -16.57 -1.49 -15.12
CA GLU A 180 -17.72 -0.61 -14.86
C GLU A 180 -18.98 -1.13 -15.56
N GLU A 181 -18.84 -1.60 -16.79
CA GLU A 181 -19.95 -2.21 -17.52
C GLU A 181 -20.40 -3.53 -16.91
N GLU A 182 -19.48 -4.44 -16.59
CA GLU A 182 -19.82 -5.71 -15.92
C GLU A 182 -20.46 -5.47 -14.53
N ALA A 183 -19.97 -4.48 -13.78
CA ALA A 183 -20.53 -4.12 -12.49
C ALA A 183 -21.95 -3.54 -12.66
N HIS A 184 -22.17 -2.69 -13.67
CA HIS A 184 -23.49 -2.17 -14.00
C HIS A 184 -24.44 -3.29 -14.42
N GLU A 185 -24.00 -4.24 -15.25
CA GLU A 185 -24.79 -5.42 -15.64
C GLU A 185 -25.13 -6.30 -14.45
N LYS A 186 -24.16 -6.62 -13.58
CA LYS A 186 -24.39 -7.36 -12.33
C LYS A 186 -25.39 -6.63 -11.43
N HIS A 187 -25.26 -5.31 -11.31
CA HIS A 187 -26.19 -4.50 -10.52
C HIS A 187 -27.63 -4.60 -11.06
N LEU A 188 -27.81 -4.51 -12.38
CA LEU A 188 -29.12 -4.69 -13.03
C LEU A 188 -29.69 -6.10 -12.81
N GLN A 189 -28.82 -7.11 -12.71
CA GLN A 189 -29.19 -8.50 -12.42
C GLN A 189 -29.39 -8.79 -10.92
N GLY A 190 -29.18 -7.81 -10.04
CA GLY A 190 -29.24 -7.99 -8.59
C GLY A 190 -28.07 -8.81 -8.01
N LEU A 191 -27.01 -9.00 -8.79
CA LEU A 191 -25.80 -9.70 -8.40
C LEU A 191 -24.81 -8.75 -7.69
N PRO A 192 -23.93 -9.29 -6.84
CA PRO A 192 -22.89 -8.50 -6.18
C PRO A 192 -21.93 -7.88 -7.20
N THR A 193 -21.66 -6.57 -7.06
CA THR A 193 -20.81 -5.79 -7.97
C THR A 193 -19.33 -5.82 -7.59
N SER A 194 -18.97 -6.48 -6.49
CA SER A 194 -17.59 -6.54 -6.02
C SER A 194 -16.79 -7.61 -6.78
N ASN A 195 -15.56 -7.27 -7.16
CA ASN A 195 -14.57 -8.22 -7.68
C ASN A 195 -13.79 -8.94 -6.57
N ALA A 196 -14.06 -8.64 -5.30
CA ALA A 196 -13.53 -9.43 -4.20
C ALA A 196 -14.01 -10.87 -4.42
N LYS A 197 -13.08 -11.81 -4.35
CA LYS A 197 -13.41 -13.24 -4.33
C LYS A 197 -14.39 -13.41 -3.17
N GLN A 198 -15.67 -13.58 -3.49
CA GLN A 198 -16.64 -13.82 -2.44
C GLN A 198 -16.19 -15.09 -1.72
N PRO A 199 -16.29 -15.15 -0.38
CA PRO A 199 -16.16 -16.43 0.30
C PRO A 199 -17.10 -17.37 -0.44
N GLU A 200 -16.59 -18.47 -1.00
CA GLU A 200 -17.44 -19.37 -1.76
C GLU A 200 -18.63 -19.71 -0.86
N GLU A 201 -19.86 -19.42 -1.32
CA GLU A 201 -21.09 -19.57 -0.53
C GLU A 201 -21.28 -21.01 0.01
N ASN A 202 -20.47 -21.96 -0.46
CA ASN A 202 -20.44 -23.36 -0.07
C ASN A 202 -19.19 -23.75 0.77
N GLU A 203 -18.43 -22.80 1.33
CA GLU A 203 -17.34 -23.12 2.24
C GLU A 203 -17.87 -23.57 3.61
N ILE A 204 -17.94 -24.88 3.81
CA ILE A 204 -18.26 -25.49 5.09
C ILE A 204 -17.20 -25.08 6.13
N ALA A 205 -17.65 -24.49 7.25
CA ALA A 205 -16.75 -24.08 8.33
C ALA A 205 -16.14 -25.30 9.04
N ILE A 206 -14.92 -25.14 9.56
CA ILE A 206 -14.26 -26.18 10.37
C ILE A 206 -14.99 -26.26 11.72
N VAL A 207 -15.58 -27.41 12.01
CA VAL A 207 -16.25 -27.69 13.28
C VAL A 207 -15.19 -27.91 14.35
N ASP A 208 -15.36 -27.26 15.50
CA ASP A 208 -14.50 -27.41 16.69
C ASP A 208 -12.99 -27.23 16.38
N GLN A 209 -12.59 -26.00 16.07
CA GLN A 209 -11.20 -25.64 15.75
C GLN A 209 -10.24 -25.81 16.95
N GLN A 210 -10.73 -25.97 18.17
CA GLN A 210 -9.89 -26.11 19.36
C GLN A 210 -9.69 -27.56 19.77
N ASN A 211 -10.19 -28.52 18.97
CA ASN A 211 -10.08 -29.93 19.25
C ASN A 211 -8.61 -30.41 19.27
N PRO A 212 -8.19 -31.24 20.24
CA PRO A 212 -6.86 -31.88 20.25
C PRO A 212 -6.52 -32.63 18.95
N ALA A 213 -7.52 -33.13 18.24
CA ALA A 213 -7.35 -33.78 16.94
C ALA A 213 -6.75 -32.84 15.87
N MET A 214 -6.95 -31.52 15.97
CA MET A 214 -6.32 -30.56 15.06
C MET A 214 -4.79 -30.55 15.23
N GLU A 215 -4.29 -30.69 16.47
CA GLU A 215 -2.85 -30.78 16.69
C GLU A 215 -2.27 -32.06 16.12
N ILE A 216 -3.00 -33.18 16.22
CA ILE A 216 -2.61 -34.44 15.59
C ILE A 216 -2.56 -34.25 14.07
N TYR A 217 -3.61 -33.69 13.46
CA TYR A 217 -3.70 -33.39 12.03
C TYR A 217 -2.52 -32.54 11.53
N LYS A 218 -2.08 -31.57 12.34
CA LYS A 218 -0.93 -30.73 12.02
C LYS A 218 0.40 -31.48 12.12
N LYS A 219 0.55 -32.33 13.14
CA LYS A 219 1.79 -33.08 13.41
C LYS A 219 1.97 -34.27 12.47
N SER A 220 0.89 -34.94 12.07
CA SER A 220 0.91 -36.14 11.22
C SER A 220 1.07 -35.83 9.73
N SER A 221 1.53 -34.63 9.36
CA SER A 221 1.75 -34.21 7.97
C SER A 221 0.50 -34.26 7.08
N CYS A 222 -0.70 -34.42 7.64
CA CYS A 222 -1.95 -34.39 6.87
C CYS A 222 -2.14 -33.05 6.13
N ILE A 223 -1.63 -31.95 6.70
CA ILE A 223 -1.59 -30.61 6.07
C ILE A 223 -0.95 -30.63 4.68
N ASN A 224 0.07 -31.46 4.45
CA ASN A 224 0.84 -31.43 3.21
C ASN A 224 -0.01 -31.80 1.97
N CYS A 225 -1.09 -32.55 2.19
CA CYS A 225 -2.03 -32.93 1.14
C CYS A 225 -3.40 -32.29 1.35
N HIS A 226 -3.88 -32.16 2.59
CA HIS A 226 -5.23 -31.67 2.86
C HIS A 226 -5.31 -30.18 3.21
N ALA A 227 -4.17 -29.46 3.16
CA ALA A 227 -4.01 -28.05 3.51
C ALA A 227 -4.27 -27.74 5.00
N ALA A 228 -3.75 -26.61 5.49
CA ALA A 228 -3.90 -26.23 6.90
C ALA A 228 -5.35 -25.90 7.26
N ASP A 229 -6.13 -25.50 6.25
CA ASP A 229 -7.53 -25.14 6.35
C ASP A 229 -8.47 -26.27 5.89
N MET A 230 -7.95 -27.49 5.67
CA MET A 230 -8.70 -28.70 5.28
C MET A 230 -9.39 -28.64 3.91
N LYS A 231 -9.02 -27.70 3.03
CA LYS A 231 -9.62 -27.57 1.70
C LYS A 231 -9.09 -28.56 0.67
N GLY A 232 -8.05 -29.32 0.99
CA GLY A 232 -7.35 -30.14 0.01
C GLY A 232 -6.31 -29.34 -0.79
N GLN A 233 -5.31 -30.04 -1.31
CA GLN A 233 -4.26 -29.48 -2.16
C GLN A 233 -3.98 -30.42 -3.34
N GLY A 234 -4.00 -29.88 -4.56
CA GLY A 234 -3.79 -30.67 -5.77
C GLY A 234 -4.90 -31.72 -5.96
N ASN A 235 -4.52 -33.00 -6.00
CA ASN A 235 -5.45 -34.12 -6.16
C ASN A 235 -6.03 -34.64 -4.85
N ALA A 236 -5.62 -34.10 -3.70
CA ALA A 236 -6.14 -34.51 -2.41
C ALA A 236 -7.49 -33.81 -2.12
N PRO A 237 -8.51 -34.56 -1.68
CA PRO A 237 -9.85 -34.01 -1.48
C PRO A 237 -9.94 -33.09 -0.25
N THR A 238 -10.95 -32.22 -0.24
CA THR A 238 -11.36 -31.46 0.94
C THR A 238 -11.84 -32.39 2.06
N LEU A 239 -11.46 -32.07 3.30
CA LEU A 239 -11.96 -32.76 4.51
C LEU A 239 -13.09 -31.97 5.19
N ARG A 240 -13.43 -30.79 4.68
CA ARG A 240 -14.62 -30.04 5.14
C ARG A 240 -15.88 -30.73 4.59
N GLY A 241 -16.84 -31.03 5.47
CA GLY A 241 -18.05 -31.78 5.08
C GLY A 241 -17.83 -33.28 4.91
N VAL A 242 -16.68 -33.84 5.31
CA VAL A 242 -16.39 -35.27 5.13
C VAL A 242 -17.34 -36.15 5.97
N GLY A 243 -17.82 -35.64 7.11
CA GLY A 243 -18.76 -36.34 7.98
C GLY A 243 -20.14 -36.56 7.36
N ASP A 244 -20.48 -35.88 6.25
CA ASP A 244 -21.72 -36.13 5.51
C ASP A 244 -21.60 -37.31 4.55
N LYS A 245 -20.37 -37.71 4.23
CA LYS A 245 -20.07 -38.74 3.22
C LYS A 245 -19.53 -40.02 3.81
N LEU A 246 -18.86 -39.94 4.95
CA LEU A 246 -18.15 -41.05 5.57
C LEU A 246 -18.42 -41.10 7.07
N GLU A 247 -18.63 -42.29 7.60
CA GLU A 247 -18.74 -42.52 9.03
C GLU A 247 -17.37 -42.61 9.70
N LYS A 248 -17.34 -42.49 11.04
CA LYS A 248 -16.09 -42.52 11.84
C LYS A 248 -15.22 -43.74 11.50
N ASP A 249 -15.81 -44.92 11.43
CA ASP A 249 -15.08 -46.18 11.22
C ASP A 249 -14.48 -46.24 9.81
N GLU A 250 -15.19 -45.70 8.81
CA GLU A 250 -14.69 -45.62 7.43
C GLU A 250 -13.53 -44.62 7.33
N ILE A 251 -13.60 -43.50 8.04
CA ILE A 251 -12.52 -42.51 8.10
C ILE A 251 -11.29 -43.13 8.79
N ALA A 252 -11.49 -43.85 9.90
CA ALA A 252 -10.40 -44.54 10.60
C ALA A 252 -9.71 -45.58 9.70
N ASP A 253 -10.48 -46.35 8.93
CA ASP A 253 -9.94 -47.34 7.99
C ASP A 253 -9.14 -46.68 6.85
N ILE A 254 -9.64 -45.57 6.29
CA ILE A 254 -8.94 -44.80 5.25
C ILE A 254 -7.62 -44.23 5.79
N ILE A 255 -7.59 -43.75 7.03
CA ILE A 255 -6.36 -43.24 7.65
C ILE A 255 -5.37 -44.39 7.89
N ALA A 256 -5.84 -45.54 8.41
CA ALA A 256 -4.99 -46.66 8.73
C ALA A 256 -4.41 -47.34 7.47
N ASN A 257 -5.25 -47.59 6.46
CA ASN A 257 -4.91 -48.42 5.30
C ASN A 257 -4.67 -47.62 4.01
N GLY A 258 -4.99 -46.32 4.00
CA GLY A 258 -4.88 -45.47 2.83
C GLY A 258 -6.02 -45.69 1.81
N ARG A 259 -6.19 -44.74 0.89
CA ARG A 259 -7.19 -44.83 -0.19
C ARG A 259 -6.73 -44.09 -1.44
N GLY A 260 -6.66 -44.79 -2.56
CA GLY A 260 -6.21 -44.21 -3.82
C GLY A 260 -4.76 -43.72 -3.74
N GLN A 261 -4.56 -42.40 -3.84
CA GLN A 261 -3.24 -41.77 -3.73
C GLN A 261 -2.84 -41.42 -2.28
N MET A 262 -3.74 -41.61 -1.30
CA MET A 262 -3.42 -41.41 0.11
C MET A 262 -2.71 -42.65 0.67
N PRO A 263 -1.42 -42.53 1.10
CA PRO A 263 -0.69 -43.65 1.69
C PRO A 263 -1.20 -43.99 3.09
N PRO A 264 -1.08 -45.25 3.54
CA PRO A 264 -1.45 -45.66 4.88
C PRO A 264 -0.67 -44.86 5.94
N GLN A 265 -1.37 -44.39 6.98
CA GLN A 265 -0.78 -43.59 8.07
C GLN A 265 -0.65 -44.38 9.38
N LYS A 266 -1.03 -45.67 9.43
CA LYS A 266 -0.94 -46.51 10.64
C LYS A 266 0.46 -46.64 11.23
N ASP A 267 1.50 -46.42 10.44
CA ASP A 267 2.90 -46.46 10.90
C ASP A 267 3.39 -45.10 11.42
N ALA A 268 2.67 -44.01 11.08
CA ALA A 268 3.00 -42.63 11.44
C ALA A 268 2.10 -42.06 12.56
N VAL A 269 0.92 -42.65 12.77
CA VAL A 269 -0.08 -42.20 13.74
C VAL A 269 -0.58 -43.41 14.52
N SER A 270 -0.63 -43.29 15.85
CA SER A 270 -1.08 -44.39 16.72
C SER A 270 -2.57 -44.69 16.53
N ALA A 271 -3.01 -45.92 16.85
CA ALA A 271 -4.42 -46.30 16.71
C ALA A 271 -5.37 -45.40 17.53
N GLU A 272 -4.90 -44.90 18.68
CA GLU A 272 -5.65 -43.97 19.53
C GLU A 272 -5.79 -42.58 18.88
N GLU A 273 -4.71 -42.07 18.27
CA GLU A 273 -4.72 -40.81 17.53
C GLU A 273 -5.55 -40.91 16.24
N ILE A 274 -5.56 -42.06 15.58
CA ILE A 274 -6.44 -42.34 14.42
C ILE A 274 -7.91 -42.28 14.85
N ASP A 275 -8.28 -42.88 15.98
CA ASP A 275 -9.65 -42.85 16.48
C ASP A 275 -10.11 -41.41 16.83
N GLN A 276 -9.21 -40.62 17.43
CA GLN A 276 -9.45 -39.21 17.74
C GLN A 276 -9.62 -38.36 16.47
N LEU A 277 -8.74 -38.55 15.48
CA LEU A 277 -8.83 -37.87 14.18
C LEU A 277 -10.11 -38.24 13.45
N ALA A 278 -10.45 -39.53 13.39
CA ALA A 278 -11.65 -40.01 12.73
C ALA A 278 -12.93 -39.47 13.38
N GLY A 279 -12.96 -39.41 14.72
CA GLY A 279 -14.08 -38.83 15.46
C GLY A 279 -14.28 -37.34 15.18
N TRP A 280 -13.19 -36.57 15.13
CA TRP A 280 -13.25 -35.14 14.80
C TRP A 280 -13.55 -34.87 13.32
N LEU A 281 -13.06 -35.70 12.40
CA LEU A 281 -13.37 -35.59 10.98
C LEU A 281 -14.83 -35.96 10.69
N ALA A 282 -15.38 -36.96 11.39
CA ALA A 282 -16.80 -37.31 11.29
C ALA A 282 -17.75 -36.20 11.78
N SER A 283 -17.27 -35.28 12.63
CA SER A 283 -18.04 -34.11 13.06
C SER A 283 -17.96 -32.93 12.08
N GLN A 284 -17.07 -32.98 11.07
CA GLN A 284 -16.98 -31.98 10.01
C GLN A 284 -18.11 -32.16 9.00
N LYS A 285 -19.33 -31.78 9.38
CA LYS A 285 -20.52 -31.80 8.55
C LYS A 285 -20.84 -30.41 8.00
N ALA A 286 -21.46 -30.32 6.84
CA ALA A 286 -22.11 -29.09 6.40
C ALA A 286 -23.17 -28.72 7.45
N ALA A 287 -23.17 -27.47 7.92
CA ALA A 287 -24.25 -27.01 8.79
C ALA A 287 -25.58 -27.13 8.03
N GLU A 288 -26.57 -27.82 8.60
CA GLU A 288 -27.99 -27.68 8.22
C GLU A 288 -28.52 -26.30 8.60
#